data_AF-A0A268JZG0-F1
#
_entry.id   AF-A0A268JZG0-F1
#
_cell.length_a   1.000
_cell.length_b   1.000
_cell.length_c   1.000
_cell.angle_alpha   90.00
_cell.angle_beta   90.00
_cell.angle_gamma   90.00
#
_symmetry.space_group_name_H-M   'P 1'
#
loop_
_entity.id
_entity.type
_entity.pdbx_description
1 polymer ?
#
loop_
_entity_poly.entity_id
_entity_poly.type
_entity_poly.pdbx_seq_one_letter_code
_entity_poly.pdbx_strand_id
1 'polypeptide(L)'
;MTLKDYLTKLKIGLPKTMVHLDKKVYEAGSVINGTIEITGGLIKNKIKRYDIDLVGIDSQAFVEEIVNSHSVFCSLESSPNQTGKISFLINVPDDIKTNQSTFNYSLIINIDLGNANNITQNVPIMIDAVS
;
A
#
# COMPACT_ATOMS: atom_id res chain seq x y z
N MET A 1 33.83 3.87 11.41
CA MET A 1 32.55 4.12 10.72
C MET A 1 32.75 3.90 9.24
N THR A 2 31.91 3.06 8.65
CA THR A 2 31.88 2.82 7.21
C THR A 2 30.87 3.75 6.53
N LEU A 3 30.96 3.90 5.20
CA LEU A 3 29.94 4.61 4.41
C LEU A 3 28.55 4.02 4.67
N LYS A 4 28.44 2.69 4.83
CA LYS A 4 27.20 1.99 5.16
C LYS A 4 26.63 2.43 6.52
N ASP A 5 27.49 2.62 7.53
CA ASP A 5 27.05 3.11 8.84
C ASP A 5 26.50 4.54 8.74
N TYR A 6 27.11 5.38 7.91
CA TYR A 6 26.68 6.76 7.69
C TYR A 6 25.35 6.83 6.93
N LEU A 7 25.20 6.05 5.85
CA LEU A 7 23.96 5.94 5.09
C LEU A 7 22.79 5.44 5.95
N THR A 8 23.06 4.47 6.83
CA THR A 8 22.06 3.96 7.79
C THR A 8 21.64 5.04 8.78
N LYS A 9 22.60 5.79 9.34
CA LYS A 9 22.30 6.91 10.26
C LYS A 9 21.52 8.04 9.59
N LEU A 10 21.82 8.32 8.33
CA LEU A 10 21.12 9.32 7.53
C LEU A 10 19.83 8.80 6.88
N LYS A 11 19.49 7.51 7.07
CA LYS A 11 18.30 6.86 6.51
C LYS A 11 18.23 6.96 4.96
N ILE A 12 19.40 6.91 4.30
CA ILE A 12 19.54 6.96 2.83
C ILE A 12 19.70 5.52 2.29
N GLY A 13 19.07 5.23 1.14
CA GLY A 13 19.10 3.91 0.51
C GLY A 13 17.85 3.07 0.76
N LEU A 14 16.69 3.73 0.80
CA LEU A 14 15.38 3.11 0.95
C LEU A 14 15.13 2.03 -0.12
N PRO A 15 14.38 0.97 0.23
CA PRO A 15 13.87 0.06 -0.78
C PRO A 15 12.88 0.80 -1.69
N LYS A 16 12.76 0.34 -2.93
CA LYS A 16 11.68 0.75 -3.83
C LYS A 16 10.51 -0.21 -3.66
N THR A 17 9.30 0.32 -3.76
CA THR A 17 8.08 -0.49 -3.66
C THR A 17 7.19 -0.24 -4.84
N MET A 18 6.52 -1.29 -5.30
CA MET A 18 5.49 -1.23 -6.33
C MET A 18 4.32 -2.09 -5.90
N VAL A 19 3.10 -1.64 -6.18
CA VAL A 19 1.89 -2.37 -5.87
C VAL A 19 1.30 -2.91 -7.16
N HIS A 20 1.02 -4.21 -7.18
CA HIS A 20 0.34 -4.88 -8.28
C HIS A 20 -1.00 -5.38 -7.77
N LEU A 21 -2.06 -5.03 -8.48
CA LEU A 21 -3.41 -5.52 -8.20
C LEU A 21 -3.80 -6.56 -9.26
N ASP A 22 -4.63 -7.53 -8.89
CA ASP A 22 -5.12 -8.55 -9.81
C ASP A 22 -6.05 -7.96 -10.87
N LYS A 23 -6.79 -6.90 -10.53
CA LYS A 23 -7.71 -6.19 -11.42
C LYS A 23 -7.60 -4.67 -11.27
N LYS A 24 -8.19 -3.95 -12.23
CA LYS A 24 -8.34 -2.47 -12.18
C LYS A 24 -9.73 -2.03 -11.72
N VAL A 25 -10.72 -2.90 -11.88
CA VAL A 25 -12.13 -2.67 -11.56
C VAL A 25 -12.58 -3.76 -10.60
N TYR A 26 -13.27 -3.35 -9.55
CA TYR A 26 -13.82 -4.23 -8.51
C TYR A 26 -15.30 -3.95 -8.29
N GLU A 27 -16.00 -4.91 -7.72
CA GLU A 27 -17.43 -4.81 -7.41
C GLU A 27 -17.63 -4.71 -5.91
N ALA A 28 -18.79 -4.18 -5.49
CA ALA A 28 -19.22 -4.25 -4.09
C ALA A 28 -19.22 -5.70 -3.58
N GLY A 29 -18.78 -5.92 -2.35
CA GLY A 29 -18.67 -7.26 -1.76
C GLY A 29 -17.50 -8.11 -2.27
N SER A 30 -16.75 -7.63 -3.27
CA SER A 30 -15.60 -8.37 -3.81
C SER A 30 -14.35 -8.24 -2.93
N VAL A 31 -13.30 -8.98 -3.29
CA VAL A 31 -12.00 -8.95 -2.61
C VAL A 31 -10.94 -8.45 -3.59
N ILE A 32 -10.18 -7.44 -3.18
CA ILE A 32 -9.00 -6.98 -3.91
C ILE A 32 -7.83 -7.87 -3.51
N ASN A 33 -7.19 -8.51 -4.49
CA ASN A 33 -5.99 -9.29 -4.29
C ASN A 33 -4.78 -8.54 -4.86
N GLY A 34 -3.83 -8.20 -3.99
CA GLY A 34 -2.67 -7.43 -4.37
C GLY A 34 -1.36 -8.02 -3.90
N THR A 35 -0.29 -7.50 -4.48
CA THR A 35 1.08 -7.82 -4.10
C THR A 35 1.89 -6.54 -3.98
N ILE A 36 2.56 -6.38 -2.84
CA ILE A 36 3.60 -5.37 -2.64
C ILE A 36 4.92 -6.01 -3.08
N GLU A 37 5.48 -5.54 -4.19
CA GLU A 37 6.84 -5.84 -4.61
C GLU A 37 7.81 -4.87 -3.93
N ILE A 38 8.87 -5.40 -3.33
CA ILE A 38 9.85 -4.62 -2.58
C ILE A 38 11.25 -4.95 -3.09
N THR A 39 11.89 -3.96 -3.71
CA THR A 39 13.26 -4.07 -4.23
C THR A 39 14.21 -3.35 -3.27
N GLY A 40 15.10 -4.10 -2.62
CA GLY A 40 16.02 -3.55 -1.63
C GLY A 40 16.95 -2.49 -2.20
N GLY A 41 17.16 -1.43 -1.42
CA GLY A 41 18.04 -0.33 -1.76
C GLY A 41 19.52 -0.63 -1.47
N LEU A 42 20.27 0.42 -1.14
CA LEU A 42 21.73 0.34 -0.91
C LEU A 42 22.09 -0.35 0.43
N ILE A 43 21.16 -0.38 1.37
CA ILE A 43 21.34 -0.99 2.69
C ILE A 43 20.22 -1.99 2.98
N LYS A 44 20.49 -2.90 3.92
CA LYS A 44 19.48 -3.83 4.42
C LYS A 44 18.42 -3.04 5.20
N ASN A 45 17.15 -3.25 4.89
CA ASN A 45 16.03 -2.61 5.57
C ASN A 45 15.15 -3.66 6.25
N LYS A 46 14.48 -3.26 7.34
CA LYS A 46 13.53 -4.12 8.06
C LYS A 46 12.13 -3.54 7.94
N ILE A 47 11.19 -4.31 7.40
CA ILE A 47 9.78 -3.94 7.36
C ILE A 47 9.14 -4.47 8.64
N LYS A 48 8.58 -3.56 9.43
CA LYS A 48 7.97 -3.85 10.73
C LYS A 48 6.45 -3.94 10.67
N ARG A 49 5.86 -3.17 9.78
CA ARG A 49 4.42 -3.10 9.59
C ARG A 49 4.13 -2.65 8.17
N TYR A 50 3.00 -3.09 7.64
CA TYR A 50 2.35 -2.38 6.56
C TYR A 50 0.87 -2.24 6.87
N ASP A 51 0.33 -1.08 6.52
CA ASP A 51 -1.07 -0.72 6.65
C ASP A 51 -1.64 -0.56 5.23
N ILE A 52 -2.84 -1.06 5.00
CA ILE A 52 -3.55 -0.99 3.72
C ILE A 52 -4.92 -0.41 4.01
N ASP A 53 -5.15 0.79 3.51
CA ASP A 53 -6.40 1.52 3.66
C ASP A 53 -7.09 1.62 2.29
N LEU A 54 -8.34 1.15 2.21
CA LEU A 54 -9.24 1.49 1.12
C LEU A 54 -9.90 2.82 1.48
N VAL A 55 -9.59 3.85 0.70
CA VAL A 55 -10.05 5.22 0.93
C VAL A 55 -11.04 5.61 -0.16
N GLY A 56 -12.17 6.18 0.25
CA GLY A 56 -13.16 6.79 -0.62
C GLY A 56 -13.14 8.31 -0.50
N ILE A 57 -13.28 9.00 -1.62
CA ILE A 57 -13.42 10.45 -1.70
C ILE A 57 -14.76 10.77 -2.37
N ASP A 58 -15.66 11.41 -1.62
CA ASP A 58 -16.86 12.05 -2.17
C ASP A 58 -16.49 13.46 -2.66
N SER A 59 -16.45 13.60 -3.98
CA SER A 59 -16.03 14.84 -4.64
C SER A 59 -17.08 15.96 -4.53
N GLN A 60 -18.34 15.63 -4.22
CA GLN A 60 -19.40 16.63 -4.02
C GLN A 60 -19.45 17.11 -2.57
N ALA A 61 -19.27 16.21 -1.62
CA ALA A 61 -19.25 16.55 -0.20
C ALA A 61 -17.87 17.05 0.28
N PHE A 62 -16.81 16.87 -0.52
CA PHE A 62 -15.41 17.10 -0.13
C PHE A 62 -15.01 16.32 1.11
N VAL A 63 -15.51 15.09 1.23
CA VAL A 63 -15.25 14.19 2.36
C VAL A 63 -14.36 13.04 1.89
N GLU A 64 -13.29 12.80 2.64
CA GLU A 64 -12.43 11.62 2.50
C GLU A 64 -12.66 10.71 3.70
N GLU A 65 -12.89 9.42 3.44
CA GLU A 65 -13.12 8.43 4.49
C GLU A 65 -12.37 7.13 4.21
N ILE A 66 -11.93 6.48 5.30
CA ILE A 66 -11.39 5.11 5.24
C ILE A 66 -12.58 4.15 5.25
N VAL A 67 -12.79 3.49 4.12
CA VAL A 67 -13.87 2.52 3.89
C VAL A 67 -13.52 1.16 4.51
N ASN A 68 -12.25 0.76 4.42
CA ASN A 68 -11.74 -0.44 5.06
C ASN A 68 -10.25 -0.27 5.36
N SER A 69 -9.75 -0.94 6.40
CA SER A 69 -8.34 -0.86 6.79
C SER A 69 -7.84 -2.20 7.30
N HIS A 70 -6.59 -2.53 6.97
CA HIS A 70 -5.91 -3.70 7.48
C HIS A 70 -4.45 -3.39 7.82
N SER A 71 -4.05 -3.70 9.06
CA SER A 71 -2.67 -3.55 9.53
C SER A 71 -2.04 -4.91 9.76
N VAL A 72 -0.86 -5.12 9.19
CA VAL A 72 -0.06 -6.34 9.38
C VAL A 72 1.26 -6.01 10.03
N PHE A 73 1.45 -6.50 11.26
CA PHE A 73 2.74 -6.47 11.93
C PHE A 73 3.60 -7.64 11.44
N CYS A 74 4.82 -7.33 11.02
CA CYS A 74 5.73 -8.32 10.45
C CYS A 74 7.19 -8.02 10.81
N SER A 75 8.09 -8.94 10.45
CA SER A 75 9.53 -8.77 10.61
C SER A 75 10.23 -9.26 9.35
N LEU A 76 9.92 -8.61 8.23
CA LEU A 76 10.48 -8.96 6.93
C LEU A 76 11.77 -8.20 6.69
N GLU A 77 12.72 -8.86 6.02
CA GLU A 77 13.99 -8.26 5.66
C GLU A 77 14.03 -7.94 4.17
N SER A 78 14.37 -6.71 3.83
CA SER A 78 14.71 -6.31 2.46
C SER A 78 16.22 -6.22 2.34
N SER A 79 16.81 -7.26 1.75
CA SER A 79 18.25 -7.31 1.46
C SER A 79 18.60 -6.42 0.27
N PRO A 80 19.80 -5.80 0.25
CA PRO A 80 20.22 -4.93 -0.84
C PRO A 80 20.10 -5.60 -2.21
N ASN A 81 19.52 -4.89 -3.18
CA ASN A 81 19.31 -5.33 -4.57
C ASN A 81 18.52 -6.64 -4.74
N GLN A 82 17.87 -7.15 -3.69
CA GLN A 82 16.99 -8.31 -3.77
C GLN A 82 15.54 -7.85 -3.84
N THR A 83 14.74 -8.58 -4.61
CA THR A 83 13.30 -8.32 -4.77
C THR A 83 12.52 -9.37 -3.98
N GLY A 84 11.64 -8.92 -3.10
CA GLY A 84 10.69 -9.73 -2.36
C GLY A 84 9.25 -9.34 -2.70
N LYS A 85 8.30 -10.22 -2.36
CA LYS A 85 6.87 -10.01 -2.59
C LYS A 85 6.06 -10.32 -1.34
N ILE A 86 5.06 -9.50 -1.06
CA ILE A 86 4.10 -9.68 0.02
C ILE A 86 2.70 -9.63 -0.58
N SER A 87 1.96 -10.72 -0.50
CA SER A 87 0.56 -10.76 -0.94
C SER A 87 -0.35 -10.21 0.15
N PHE A 88 -1.43 -9.55 -0.26
CA PHE A 88 -2.45 -9.03 0.64
C PHE A 88 -3.85 -9.18 0.05
N LEU A 89 -4.84 -9.15 0.94
CA LEU A 89 -6.25 -9.13 0.59
C LEU A 89 -6.91 -7.97 1.34
N ILE A 90 -7.82 -7.26 0.69
CA ILE A 90 -8.69 -6.28 1.33
C ILE A 90 -10.09 -6.39 0.73
N ASN A 91 -11.11 -6.39 1.59
CA ASN A 91 -12.49 -6.55 1.16
C ASN A 91 -13.07 -5.20 0.74
N VAL A 92 -13.80 -5.19 -0.37
CA VAL A 92 -14.68 -4.08 -0.76
C VAL A 92 -16.02 -4.29 -0.06
N PRO A 93 -16.49 -3.35 0.78
CA PRO A 93 -17.79 -3.50 1.44
C PRO A 93 -18.95 -3.60 0.44
N ASP A 94 -20.02 -4.31 0.83
CA ASP A 94 -21.23 -4.46 0.02
C ASP A 94 -21.99 -3.12 -0.16
N ASP A 95 -21.86 -2.21 0.79
CA ASP A 95 -22.55 -0.92 0.83
C ASP A 95 -21.75 0.24 0.24
N ILE A 96 -20.60 -0.07 -0.39
CA ILE A 96 -19.74 0.92 -1.04
C ILE A 96 -20.51 1.66 -2.14
N LYS A 97 -20.25 2.96 -2.28
CA LYS A 97 -20.89 3.77 -3.32
C LYS A 97 -20.22 3.50 -4.67
N THR A 98 -21.01 3.34 -5.72
CA THR A 98 -20.52 2.95 -7.06
C THR A 98 -20.64 4.06 -8.10
N ASN A 99 -21.16 5.24 -7.74
CA ASN A 99 -21.27 6.36 -8.66
C ASN A 99 -19.89 7.00 -8.92
N GLN A 100 -19.22 6.54 -9.97
CA GLN A 100 -17.88 6.98 -10.37
C GLN A 100 -17.79 8.47 -10.74
N SER A 101 -18.92 9.16 -10.99
CA SER A 101 -18.90 10.61 -11.21
C SER A 101 -18.76 11.42 -9.91
N THR A 102 -19.03 10.79 -8.77
CA THR A 102 -19.02 11.43 -7.45
C THR A 102 -17.95 10.83 -6.54
N PHE A 103 -17.80 9.50 -6.55
CA PHE A 103 -16.94 8.76 -5.65
C PHE A 103 -15.68 8.26 -6.36
N ASN A 104 -14.52 8.60 -5.80
CA ASN A 104 -13.22 8.09 -6.23
C ASN A 104 -12.63 7.20 -5.14
N TYR A 105 -11.99 6.10 -5.53
CA TYR A 105 -11.42 5.15 -4.59
C TYR A 105 -9.92 4.92 -4.83
N SER A 106 -9.18 4.70 -3.76
CA SER A 106 -7.76 4.40 -3.81
C SER A 106 -7.35 3.48 -2.68
N LEU A 107 -6.33 2.65 -2.93
CA LEU A 107 -5.60 1.96 -1.88
C LEU A 107 -4.41 2.81 -1.45
N ILE A 108 -4.39 3.20 -0.18
CA ILE A 108 -3.24 3.83 0.46
C ILE A 108 -2.50 2.76 1.25
N ILE A 109 -1.28 2.43 0.82
CA ILE A 109 -0.44 1.44 1.47
C ILE A 109 0.73 2.14 2.14
N ASN A 110 0.80 2.07 3.46
CA ASN A 110 1.87 2.64 4.27
C ASN A 110 2.77 1.53 4.80
N ILE A 111 4.06 1.58 4.48
CA ILE A 111 5.06 0.57 4.86
C ILE A 111 6.00 1.20 5.88
N ASP A 112 5.98 0.69 7.11
CA ASP A 112 6.87 1.09 8.19
C ASP A 112 8.21 0.36 8.09
N LEU A 113 9.25 1.15 7.86
CA LEU A 113 10.63 0.71 7.84
C LEU A 113 11.29 1.00 9.18
N GLY A 114 11.72 -0.06 9.86
CA GLY A 114 12.26 0.03 11.21
C GLY A 114 13.56 0.83 11.37
N ASN A 115 14.22 1.14 10.26
CA ASN A 115 15.51 1.84 10.19
C ASN A 115 15.50 3.02 9.21
N ALA A 116 14.34 3.39 8.66
CA ALA A 116 14.24 4.44 7.65
C ALA A 116 12.90 5.18 7.72
N ASN A 117 12.59 6.04 6.76
CA ASN A 117 11.27 6.67 6.68
C ASN A 117 10.26 5.71 6.05
N ASN A 118 8.99 5.88 6.39
CA ASN A 118 7.91 5.09 5.82
C ASN A 118 7.81 5.33 4.31
N ILE A 119 7.34 4.31 3.61
CA ILE A 119 7.03 4.40 2.19
C ILE A 119 5.52 4.34 2.04
N THR A 120 4.96 5.31 1.31
CA THR A 120 3.54 5.33 0.99
C THR A 120 3.33 5.08 -0.50
N GLN A 121 2.37 4.22 -0.83
CA GLN A 121 1.89 4.00 -2.19
C GLN A 121 0.41 4.38 -2.23
N ASN A 122 0.02 5.17 -3.23
CA ASN A 122 -1.38 5.47 -3.51
C ASN A 122 -1.73 4.86 -4.86
N VAL A 123 -2.70 3.94 -4.86
CA VAL A 123 -3.11 3.18 -6.04
C VAL A 123 -4.60 3.43 -6.30
N PRO A 124 -4.94 4.25 -7.30
CA PRO A 124 -6.32 4.45 -7.71
C PRO A 124 -6.95 3.14 -8.20
N ILE A 125 -8.20 2.91 -7.82
CA ILE A 125 -9.01 1.77 -8.27
C ILE A 125 -10.38 2.25 -8.75
N MET A 126 -11.02 1.45 -9.59
CA MET A 126 -12.41 1.68 -9.97
C MET A 126 -13.32 0.68 -9.24
N ILE A 127 -14.45 1.19 -8.74
CA ILE A 127 -15.54 0.37 -8.22
C ILE A 127 -16.69 0.48 -9.22
N ASP A 128 -17.16 -0.65 -9.74
CA ASP A 128 -18.30 -0.70 -10.66
C ASP A 128 -19.58 -1.13 -9.94
N ALA A 129 -20.72 -0.77 -10.52
CA ALA A 129 -22.01 -1.28 -10.08
C ALA A 129 -22.20 -2.71 -10.58
N VAL A 130 -22.66 -3.61 -9.71
CA VAL A 130 -23.15 -4.92 -10.15
C VAL A 130 -24.34 -4.69 -11.07
N SER A 131 -24.29 -5.24 -12.29
CA SER A 131 -25.33 -5.10 -13.32
C SER A 131 -26.57 -5.92 -13.02
#